data_AF-A0A660MJX9-F1
#
_entry.id   AF-A0A660MJX9-F1
#
_cell.length_a   1.000
_cell.length_b   1.000
_cell.length_c   1.000
_cell.angle_alpha   90.00
_cell.angle_beta   90.00
_cell.angle_gamma   90.00
#
_symmetry.space_group_name_H-M   'P 1'
#
loop_
_entity.id
_entity.type
_entity.pdbx_description
1 polymer ?
#
loop_
_entity_poly.entity_id
_entity_poly.type
_entity_poly.pdbx_seq_one_letter_code
_entity_poly.pdbx_strand_id
1 'polypeptide(L)'
;MNPGTIFGNTLRGLLHPFRPSNLLYILLAAALLTLAATLHLGHLTTHIYYESATPQPIYPLPRLLPAPSTIAICLAALLLLLAKNLDNATRLYNGHQRGSFALLRDTDLNQLIQYLTGLALWGVLLSAAPFICANLDVDERITWYADRGAALLAYLLAPAITLAYIDGSGTESMLDTGALYSAVADIGFFRYLLLLALIALLITGFSYAETYLWQQYTLAQIMTAIEQLSLQEHYNYRRLPPDYYLYTGLMSALLAWLITATYSLAAWNYPRDEEDDEAEEDIAPLTATETTPLTTMAPVTAADTENQPDTAPAADDEAVETTEETAADTAAADDAGPQETFAHDLARADDHLRQGDIKTGIALLKHYTDADHDPITYFPAYQRHYALQPDGDLLRRIAQAAARGDEACYDLIQPELEQIDPSELLAGSIRPLAQIAARRQQYRTVANLTRDFAAKYPAHPHLVDNQYLAALAHAHSGETEQALPLLEELYTHYPQHNRAPQIARLIEELKTSLPNNPKETTP
;
A
#
# COMPACT_ATOMS: atom_id res chain seq x y z
N MET A 1 -3.73 -13.82 -15.79
CA MET A 1 -2.26 -13.95 -15.63
C MET A 1 -1.53 -13.05 -16.62
N ASN A 2 -1.46 -11.75 -16.34
CA ASN A 2 -0.55 -10.86 -17.07
C ASN A 2 0.82 -10.81 -16.35
N PRO A 3 1.94 -11.25 -16.95
CA PRO A 3 3.22 -11.34 -16.23
C PRO A 3 3.77 -9.96 -15.82
N GLY A 4 3.39 -8.88 -16.50
CA GLY A 4 3.91 -7.53 -16.24
C GLY A 4 3.60 -7.02 -14.83
N THR A 5 2.39 -7.26 -14.32
CA THR A 5 1.95 -6.79 -12.99
C THR A 5 2.67 -7.55 -11.88
N ILE A 6 2.71 -8.89 -11.94
CA ILE A 6 3.35 -9.74 -10.92
C ILE A 6 4.86 -9.48 -10.82
N PHE A 7 5.58 -9.36 -11.94
CA PHE A 7 7.00 -9.02 -11.92
C PHE A 7 7.24 -7.57 -11.44
N GLY A 8 6.40 -6.62 -11.84
CA GLY A 8 6.46 -5.24 -11.37
C GLY A 8 6.25 -5.11 -9.86
N ASN A 9 5.23 -5.76 -9.32
CA ASN A 9 4.90 -5.77 -7.89
C ASN A 9 5.94 -6.52 -7.05
N THR A 10 6.46 -7.66 -7.55
CA THR A 10 7.62 -8.35 -6.97
C THR A 10 8.84 -7.43 -6.88
N LEU A 11 9.18 -6.72 -7.96
CA LEU A 11 10.33 -5.80 -7.99
C LEU A 11 10.13 -4.60 -7.04
N ARG A 12 8.92 -4.02 -7.00
CA ARG A 12 8.54 -2.97 -6.04
C ARG A 12 8.72 -3.45 -4.59
N GLY A 13 8.27 -4.68 -4.28
CA GLY A 13 8.43 -5.32 -2.98
C GLY A 13 9.89 -5.50 -2.55
N LEU A 14 10.75 -5.95 -3.47
CA LEU A 14 12.20 -6.12 -3.21
C LEU A 14 12.95 -4.79 -3.09
N LEU A 15 12.50 -3.74 -3.79
CA LEU A 15 13.11 -2.40 -3.72
C LEU A 15 12.59 -1.57 -2.52
N HIS A 16 11.41 -1.88 -1.99
CA HIS A 16 10.77 -1.13 -0.90
C HIS A 16 11.64 -0.96 0.38
N PRO A 17 12.42 -1.94 0.85
CA PRO A 17 13.32 -1.79 2.00
C PRO A 17 14.38 -0.69 1.83
N PHE A 18 14.74 -0.34 0.59
CA PHE A 18 15.75 0.67 0.28
C PHE A 18 15.20 2.12 0.29
N ARG A 19 13.91 2.33 0.59
CA ARG A 19 13.37 3.68 0.83
C ARG A 19 14.03 4.30 2.08
N PRO A 20 14.33 5.61 2.10
CA PRO A 20 15.08 6.25 3.20
C PRO A 20 14.49 6.04 4.60
N SER A 21 13.16 5.99 4.71
CA SER A 21 12.46 5.67 5.96
C SER A 21 12.77 4.24 6.42
N ASN A 22 12.57 3.24 5.56
CA ASN A 22 12.84 1.83 5.88
C ASN A 22 14.33 1.58 6.20
N LEU A 23 15.24 2.21 5.46
CA LEU A 23 16.68 2.15 5.74
C LEU A 23 17.03 2.64 7.15
N LEU A 24 16.37 3.69 7.67
CA LEU A 24 16.59 4.17 9.03
C LEU A 24 16.22 3.10 10.08
N TYR A 25 15.06 2.47 9.96
CA TYR A 25 14.64 1.40 10.87
C TYR A 25 15.53 0.14 10.74
N ILE A 26 15.94 -0.22 9.52
CA ILE A 26 16.87 -1.34 9.27
C ILE A 26 18.23 -1.08 9.91
N LEU A 27 18.81 0.12 9.74
CA LEU A 27 20.10 0.49 10.35
C LEU A 27 20.02 0.59 11.88
N LEU A 28 18.91 1.08 12.43
CA LEU A 28 18.69 1.15 13.88
C LEU A 28 18.52 -0.24 14.49
N ALA A 29 17.75 -1.13 13.85
CA ALA A 29 17.66 -2.54 14.24
C ALA A 29 19.03 -3.24 14.14
N ALA A 30 19.79 -2.98 13.07
CA ALA A 30 21.13 -3.55 12.88
C ALA A 30 22.11 -3.12 13.98
N ALA A 31 22.06 -1.86 14.41
CA ALA A 31 22.87 -1.35 15.52
C ALA A 31 22.50 -2.01 16.86
N LEU A 32 21.20 -2.21 17.14
CA LEU A 32 20.73 -2.93 18.33
C LEU A 32 21.15 -4.41 18.31
N LEU A 33 20.99 -5.11 17.19
CA LEU A 33 21.42 -6.49 17.03
C LEU A 33 22.95 -6.64 17.16
N THR A 34 23.73 -5.69 16.60
CA THR A 34 25.19 -5.65 16.77
C THR A 34 25.60 -5.45 18.22
N LEU A 35 24.90 -4.58 18.96
CA LEU A 35 25.10 -4.40 20.40
C LEU A 35 24.77 -5.67 21.18
N ALA A 36 23.65 -6.33 20.88
CA ALA A 36 23.26 -7.58 21.51
C ALA A 36 24.30 -8.70 21.27
N ALA A 37 24.76 -8.87 20.03
CA ALA A 37 25.82 -9.82 19.67
C ALA A 37 27.15 -9.52 20.40
N THR A 38 27.53 -8.24 20.49
CA THR A 38 28.75 -7.80 21.20
C THR A 38 28.66 -8.08 22.71
N LEU A 39 27.49 -7.87 23.32
CA LEU A 39 27.24 -8.19 24.73
C LEU A 39 27.26 -9.72 24.96
N HIS A 40 26.63 -10.49 24.07
CA HIS A 40 26.65 -11.96 24.16
C HIS A 40 28.07 -12.52 24.04
N LEU A 41 28.92 -11.95 23.17
CA LEU A 41 30.33 -12.30 23.05
C LEU A 41 31.12 -12.02 24.35
N GLY A 42 30.82 -10.92 25.05
CA GLY A 42 31.36 -10.64 26.37
C GLY A 42 30.98 -11.72 27.40
N HIS A 43 29.70 -12.09 27.47
CA HIS A 43 29.22 -13.17 28.35
C HIS A 43 29.82 -14.54 28.02
N LEU A 44 29.95 -14.87 26.72
CA LEU A 44 30.62 -16.09 26.25
C LEU A 44 32.10 -16.11 26.67
N THR A 45 32.78 -14.97 26.63
CA THR A 45 34.15 -14.82 27.13
C THR A 45 34.21 -15.06 28.65
N THR A 46 33.28 -14.50 29.44
CA THR A 46 33.21 -14.74 30.90
C THR A 46 33.16 -16.24 31.19
N HIS A 47 32.23 -16.93 30.54
CA HIS A 47 31.99 -18.34 30.79
C HIS A 47 33.21 -19.21 30.41
N ILE A 48 33.84 -18.95 29.26
CA ILE A 48 35.00 -19.72 28.80
C ILE A 48 36.22 -19.48 29.70
N TYR A 49 36.55 -18.22 30.05
CA TYR A 49 37.84 -17.88 30.66
C TYR A 49 37.83 -17.70 32.19
N TYR A 50 36.70 -17.37 32.81
CA TYR A 50 36.62 -17.13 34.26
C TYR A 50 35.75 -18.13 35.02
N GLU A 51 34.78 -18.78 34.35
CA GLU A 51 33.86 -19.73 35.00
C GLU A 51 34.18 -21.20 34.67
N SER A 52 34.79 -21.50 33.50
CA SER A 52 35.11 -22.88 33.13
C SER A 52 36.35 -23.43 33.83
N ALA A 53 36.32 -24.72 34.19
CA ALA A 53 37.44 -25.43 34.80
C ALA A 53 38.60 -25.73 33.82
N THR A 54 38.39 -25.51 32.51
CA THR A 54 39.36 -25.74 31.44
C THR A 54 39.27 -24.59 30.44
N PRO A 55 39.91 -23.43 30.71
CA PRO A 55 39.77 -22.22 29.91
C PRO A 55 40.47 -22.33 28.55
N GLN A 56 39.81 -23.03 27.62
CA GLN A 56 40.15 -23.08 26.21
C GLN A 56 38.84 -23.06 25.39
N PRO A 57 38.75 -22.24 24.32
CA PRO A 57 37.62 -22.24 23.41
C PRO A 57 37.67 -23.47 22.49
N ILE A 58 37.06 -24.56 22.95
CA ILE A 58 36.89 -25.82 22.19
C ILE A 58 35.74 -25.65 21.17
N TYR A 59 35.86 -26.26 19.99
CA TYR A 59 34.74 -26.36 19.03
C TYR A 59 33.94 -27.66 19.20
N PRO A 60 32.60 -27.62 19.11
CA PRO A 60 31.76 -26.42 18.96
C PRO A 60 31.75 -25.56 20.23
N LEU A 61 31.66 -24.24 20.05
CA LEU A 61 31.55 -23.27 21.15
C LEU A 61 30.35 -23.64 22.06
N PRO A 62 30.45 -23.44 23.40
CA PRO A 62 29.40 -23.81 24.32
C PRO A 62 28.11 -23.02 24.01
N ARG A 63 26.98 -23.74 23.87
CA ARG A 63 25.64 -23.16 23.71
C ARG A 63 25.21 -22.47 25.01
N LEU A 64 25.61 -21.21 25.18
CA LEU A 64 25.19 -20.38 26.31
C LEU A 64 23.84 -19.71 26.04
N LEU A 65 22.95 -19.72 27.02
CA LEU A 65 21.73 -18.92 26.95
C LEU A 65 22.09 -17.41 26.93
N PRO A 66 21.51 -16.60 26.03
CA PRO A 66 21.71 -15.16 26.04
C PRO A 66 21.26 -14.52 27.36
N ALA A 67 21.97 -13.50 27.83
CA ALA A 67 21.62 -12.81 29.07
C ALA A 67 20.30 -12.03 28.90
N PRO A 68 19.54 -11.75 29.98
CA PRO A 68 18.29 -10.98 29.91
C PRO A 68 18.45 -9.61 29.22
N SER A 69 19.61 -8.96 29.35
CA SER A 69 19.97 -7.74 28.63
C SER A 69 20.08 -7.95 27.12
N THR A 70 20.75 -9.02 26.68
CA THR A 70 20.83 -9.43 25.27
C THR A 70 19.43 -9.71 24.71
N ILE A 71 18.63 -10.49 25.43
CA ILE A 71 17.25 -10.83 25.03
C ILE A 71 16.40 -9.58 24.88
N ALA A 72 16.45 -8.66 25.85
CA ALA A 72 15.71 -7.40 25.80
C ALA A 72 16.09 -6.51 24.61
N ILE A 73 17.38 -6.46 24.23
CA ILE A 73 17.84 -5.68 23.07
C ILE A 73 17.42 -6.34 21.74
N CYS A 74 17.51 -7.68 21.65
CA CYS A 74 16.99 -8.42 20.49
C CYS A 74 15.47 -8.24 20.33
N LEU A 75 14.71 -8.30 21.43
CA LEU A 75 13.27 -8.03 21.43
C LEU A 75 12.97 -6.59 21.02
N ALA A 76 13.72 -5.59 21.52
CA ALA A 76 13.54 -4.19 21.10
C ALA A 76 13.78 -3.99 19.59
N ALA A 77 14.81 -4.63 19.02
CA ALA A 77 15.06 -4.61 17.58
C ALA A 77 13.94 -5.30 16.78
N LEU A 78 13.47 -6.47 17.23
CA LEU A 78 12.39 -7.22 16.60
C LEU A 78 11.06 -6.45 16.64
N LEU A 79 10.68 -5.91 17.80
CA LEU A 79 9.46 -5.11 17.97
C LEU A 79 9.47 -3.85 17.09
N LEU A 80 10.62 -3.19 16.96
CA LEU A 80 10.82 -2.03 16.09
C LEU A 80 10.63 -2.38 14.61
N LEU A 81 11.14 -3.53 14.15
CA LEU A 81 10.92 -4.01 12.79
C LEU A 81 9.47 -4.48 12.57
N LEU A 82 8.87 -5.20 13.51
CA LEU A 82 7.49 -5.68 13.41
C LEU A 82 6.48 -4.53 13.39
N ALA A 83 6.64 -3.53 14.25
CA ALA A 83 5.80 -2.33 14.24
C ALA A 83 5.94 -1.55 12.92
N LYS A 84 7.17 -1.41 12.40
CA LYS A 84 7.39 -0.72 11.13
C LYS A 84 6.89 -1.53 9.91
N ASN A 85 6.94 -2.86 9.98
CA ASN A 85 6.39 -3.74 8.95
C ASN A 85 4.85 -3.74 8.97
N LEU A 86 4.21 -3.73 10.14
CA LEU A 86 2.75 -3.53 10.25
C LEU A 86 2.34 -2.18 9.68
N ASP A 87 3.01 -1.10 10.08
CA ASP A 87 2.78 0.25 9.54
C ASP A 87 2.93 0.29 8.01
N ASN A 88 3.95 -0.37 7.44
CA ASN A 88 4.11 -0.49 5.99
C ASN A 88 3.00 -1.35 5.34
N ALA A 89 2.63 -2.49 5.93
CA ALA A 89 1.61 -3.39 5.41
C ALA A 89 0.23 -2.73 5.42
N THR A 90 -0.16 -2.14 6.55
CA THR A 90 -1.41 -1.37 6.69
C THR A 90 -1.46 -0.19 5.72
N ARG A 91 -0.35 0.54 5.49
CA ARG A 91 -0.30 1.60 4.46
C ARG A 91 -0.45 1.06 3.04
N LEU A 92 0.08 -0.12 2.74
CA LEU A 92 -0.03 -0.70 1.40
C LEU A 92 -1.38 -1.33 1.15
N TYR A 93 -1.93 -2.06 2.11
CA TYR A 93 -3.31 -2.56 2.13
C TYR A 93 -4.28 -1.41 1.86
N ASN A 94 -4.20 -0.33 2.67
CA ASN A 94 -5.05 0.85 2.46
C ASN A 94 -4.71 1.54 1.13
N GLY A 95 -3.43 1.63 0.76
CA GLY A 95 -3.00 2.28 -0.48
C GLY A 95 -3.51 1.61 -1.77
N HIS A 96 -3.66 0.28 -1.78
CA HIS A 96 -4.25 -0.44 -2.91
C HIS A 96 -5.78 -0.49 -2.87
N GLN A 97 -6.42 -0.65 -1.69
CA GLN A 97 -7.89 -0.63 -1.60
C GLN A 97 -8.51 0.78 -1.72
N ARG A 98 -7.83 1.82 -1.19
CA ARG A 98 -8.28 3.22 -1.15
C ARG A 98 -7.09 4.19 -1.02
N GLY A 99 -6.55 4.62 -2.17
CA GLY A 99 -5.37 5.48 -2.28
C GLY A 99 -5.37 6.69 -1.34
N SER A 100 -4.72 6.55 -0.18
CA SER A 100 -4.60 7.60 0.84
C SER A 100 -3.31 7.42 1.64
N PHE A 101 -2.45 8.45 1.63
CA PHE A 101 -1.13 8.40 2.28
C PHE A 101 -1.10 9.26 3.56
N ALA A 102 -1.19 8.62 4.73
CA ALA A 102 -0.89 9.26 6.00
C ALA A 102 0.57 9.01 6.39
N LEU A 103 1.37 10.07 6.56
CA LEU A 103 2.79 9.92 6.93
C LEU A 103 2.96 9.36 8.35
N LEU A 104 2.07 9.73 9.27
CA LEU A 104 1.70 8.96 10.45
C LEU A 104 0.18 9.01 10.56
N ARG A 105 -0.47 7.85 10.49
CA ARG A 105 -1.72 7.62 11.22
C ARG A 105 -1.31 6.91 12.50
N ASP A 106 -1.85 7.33 13.65
CA ASP A 106 -1.64 6.60 14.89
C ASP A 106 -2.14 5.15 14.68
N THR A 107 -1.22 4.21 14.64
CA THR A 107 -1.54 2.82 14.97
C THR A 107 -1.87 2.87 16.44
N ASP A 108 -3.14 2.71 16.80
CA ASP A 108 -3.57 2.74 18.19
C ASP A 108 -2.67 1.77 18.98
N LEU A 109 -2.17 2.20 20.13
CA LEU A 109 -1.32 1.35 20.97
C LEU A 109 -2.02 0.02 21.28
N ASN A 110 -3.35 0.03 21.38
CA ASN A 110 -4.20 -1.15 21.49
C ASN A 110 -4.09 -2.07 20.25
N GLN A 111 -4.13 -1.52 19.02
CA GLN A 111 -3.95 -2.30 17.77
C GLN A 111 -2.56 -2.94 17.72
N LEU A 112 -1.50 -2.16 17.97
CA LEU A 112 -0.14 -2.70 17.98
C LEU A 112 0.03 -3.80 19.06
N ILE A 113 -0.56 -3.62 20.25
CA ILE A 113 -0.57 -4.64 21.31
C ILE A 113 -1.31 -5.91 20.84
N GLN A 114 -2.47 -5.79 20.18
CA GLN A 114 -3.24 -6.94 19.69
C GLN A 114 -2.47 -7.73 18.62
N TYR A 115 -1.89 -7.03 17.63
CA TYR A 115 -1.05 -7.65 16.59
C TYR A 115 0.16 -8.38 17.20
N LEU A 116 0.89 -7.73 18.11
CA LEU A 116 2.02 -8.33 18.80
C LEU A 116 1.61 -9.51 19.70
N THR A 117 0.40 -9.46 20.29
CA THR A 117 -0.16 -10.58 21.07
C THR A 117 -0.48 -11.77 20.17
N GLY A 118 -1.04 -11.54 18.98
CA GLY A 118 -1.30 -12.61 18.00
C GLY A 118 -0.02 -13.23 17.45
N LEU A 119 0.99 -12.42 17.14
CA LEU A 119 2.33 -12.93 16.77
C LEU A 119 3.00 -13.70 17.92
N ALA A 120 2.81 -13.29 19.17
CA ALA A 120 3.32 -14.02 20.34
C ALA A 120 2.61 -15.38 20.52
N LEU A 121 1.29 -15.44 20.31
CA LEU A 121 0.52 -16.68 20.34
C LEU A 121 0.96 -17.64 19.22
N TRP A 122 1.18 -17.14 18.00
CA TRP A 122 1.79 -17.91 16.91
C TRP A 122 3.21 -18.38 17.24
N GLY A 123 4.02 -17.53 17.86
CA GLY A 123 5.36 -17.90 18.35
C GLY A 123 5.31 -19.05 19.35
N VAL A 124 4.37 -19.05 20.29
CA VAL A 124 4.15 -20.15 21.24
C VAL A 124 3.66 -21.42 20.54
N LEU A 125 2.67 -21.32 19.63
CA LEU A 125 2.13 -22.45 18.88
C LEU A 125 3.20 -23.16 18.04
N LEU A 126 4.00 -22.39 17.30
CA LEU A 126 5.06 -22.93 16.43
C LEU A 126 6.24 -23.45 17.24
N SER A 127 6.60 -22.80 18.36
CA SER A 127 7.66 -23.28 19.25
C SER A 127 7.28 -24.51 20.07
N ALA A 128 5.99 -24.84 20.18
CA ALA A 128 5.52 -25.94 21.04
C ALA A 128 6.09 -27.31 20.63
N ALA A 129 6.11 -27.65 19.33
CA ALA A 129 6.64 -28.94 18.87
C ALA A 129 8.16 -29.06 19.05
N PRO A 130 9.01 -28.06 18.65
CA PRO A 130 10.43 -28.05 18.97
C PRO A 130 10.71 -28.13 20.48
N PHE A 131 9.96 -27.38 21.30
CA PHE A 131 10.10 -27.40 22.76
C PHE A 131 9.77 -28.77 23.36
N ILE A 132 8.69 -29.42 22.90
CA ILE A 132 8.33 -30.77 23.33
C ILE A 132 9.42 -31.78 22.94
N CYS A 133 9.95 -31.72 21.71
CA CYS A 133 11.03 -32.60 21.27
C CYS A 133 12.29 -32.44 22.14
N ALA A 134 12.70 -31.19 22.42
CA ALA A 134 13.85 -30.89 23.26
C ALA A 134 13.68 -31.30 24.74
N ASN A 135 12.45 -31.30 25.28
CA ASN A 135 12.18 -31.71 26.67
C ASN A 135 11.90 -33.22 26.83
N LEU A 136 11.66 -33.94 25.73
CA LEU A 136 11.44 -35.40 25.72
C LEU A 136 12.68 -36.19 25.25
N ASP A 137 13.85 -35.55 25.21
CA ASP A 137 15.15 -36.14 24.80
C ASP A 137 15.09 -36.79 23.39
N VAL A 138 14.34 -36.15 22.48
CA VAL A 138 14.17 -36.60 21.09
C VAL A 138 15.41 -36.20 20.28
N ASP A 139 15.93 -37.15 19.47
CA ASP A 139 17.13 -37.03 18.63
C ASP A 139 17.35 -35.62 18.07
N GLU A 140 18.57 -35.08 18.26
CA GLU A 140 18.90 -33.69 17.90
C GLU A 140 18.55 -33.33 16.46
N ARG A 141 18.61 -34.28 15.49
CA ARG A 141 18.23 -34.02 14.10
C ARG A 141 16.73 -33.87 13.96
N ILE A 142 15.93 -34.71 14.62
CA ILE A 142 14.47 -34.60 14.62
C ILE A 142 14.05 -33.27 15.25
N THR A 143 14.65 -32.91 16.39
CA THR A 143 14.43 -31.63 17.06
C THR A 143 14.84 -30.44 16.17
N TRP A 144 15.95 -30.55 15.43
CA TRP A 144 16.39 -29.54 14.45
C TRP A 144 15.45 -29.42 13.24
N TYR A 145 14.95 -30.54 12.70
CA TYR A 145 13.96 -30.51 11.62
C TYR A 145 12.61 -29.92 12.09
N ALA A 146 12.21 -30.17 13.34
CA ALA A 146 11.02 -29.56 13.94
C ALA A 146 11.19 -28.04 14.08
N ASP A 147 12.32 -27.57 14.62
CA ASP A 147 12.68 -26.14 14.72
C ASP A 147 12.63 -25.45 13.35
N ARG A 148 13.32 -26.03 12.36
CA ARG A 148 13.39 -25.46 11.01
C ARG A 148 12.05 -25.52 10.26
N GLY A 149 11.23 -26.55 10.50
CA GLY A 149 9.88 -26.66 9.97
C GLY A 149 8.92 -25.63 10.59
N ALA A 150 9.01 -25.41 11.92
CA ALA A 150 8.24 -24.38 12.61
C ALA A 150 8.63 -22.97 12.17
N ALA A 151 9.93 -22.70 12.01
CA ALA A 151 10.44 -21.44 11.47
C ALA A 151 9.98 -21.22 10.02
N LEU A 152 10.03 -22.25 9.16
CA LEU A 152 9.48 -22.19 7.81
C LEU A 152 7.99 -21.81 7.84
N LEU A 153 7.18 -22.53 8.62
CA LEU A 153 5.74 -22.27 8.77
C LEU A 153 5.43 -20.85 9.25
N ALA A 154 6.26 -20.28 10.14
CA ALA A 154 6.13 -18.88 10.55
C ALA A 154 6.23 -17.93 9.35
N TYR A 155 7.21 -18.12 8.48
CA TYR A 155 7.36 -17.32 7.25
C TYR A 155 6.30 -17.66 6.19
N LEU A 156 5.81 -18.90 6.11
CA LEU A 156 4.74 -19.30 5.19
C LEU A 156 3.40 -18.63 5.54
N LEU A 157 3.13 -18.43 6.82
CA LEU A 157 1.86 -17.89 7.33
C LEU A 157 1.92 -16.38 7.61
N ALA A 158 3.10 -15.78 7.81
CA ALA A 158 3.23 -14.35 8.10
C ALA A 158 2.47 -13.40 7.14
N PRO A 159 2.39 -13.64 5.81
CA PRO A 159 1.55 -12.85 4.91
C PRO A 159 0.06 -12.91 5.29
N ALA A 160 -0.51 -14.13 5.35
CA ALA A 160 -1.92 -14.34 5.68
C ALA A 160 -2.28 -13.90 7.10
N ILE A 161 -1.39 -14.12 8.09
CA ILE A 161 -1.57 -13.66 9.48
C ILE A 161 -1.61 -12.13 9.58
N THR A 162 -0.75 -11.44 8.83
CA THR A 162 -0.71 -9.97 8.82
C THR A 162 -1.95 -9.39 8.12
N LEU A 163 -2.37 -10.01 7.02
CA LEU A 163 -3.56 -9.62 6.27
C LEU A 163 -4.85 -9.86 7.07
N ALA A 164 -5.08 -11.08 7.56
CA ALA A 164 -6.24 -11.41 8.38
C ALA A 164 -6.37 -10.51 9.63
N TYR A 165 -5.25 -10.07 10.23
CA TYR A 165 -5.26 -9.05 11.28
C TYR A 165 -5.82 -7.70 10.82
N ILE A 166 -5.43 -7.23 9.64
CA ILE A 166 -5.86 -5.95 9.07
C ILE A 166 -7.35 -6.00 8.68
N ASP A 167 -7.80 -7.12 8.08
CA ASP A 167 -9.21 -7.35 7.73
C ASP A 167 -10.11 -7.47 8.96
N GLY A 168 -9.75 -8.36 9.90
CA GLY A 168 -10.55 -8.69 11.07
C GLY A 168 -10.41 -7.71 12.24
N SER A 169 -9.38 -6.85 12.23
CA SER A 169 -9.11 -5.81 13.22
C SER A 169 -8.92 -6.28 14.68
N GLY A 170 -8.46 -7.52 14.89
CA GLY A 170 -8.23 -8.06 16.23
C GLY A 170 -7.44 -9.38 16.28
N THR A 171 -6.89 -9.70 17.45
CA THR A 171 -6.04 -10.89 17.68
C THR A 171 -6.70 -12.21 17.27
N GLU A 172 -8.03 -12.32 17.38
CA GLU A 172 -8.77 -13.55 17.10
C GLU A 172 -8.76 -13.91 15.61
N SER A 173 -8.81 -12.92 14.71
CA SER A 173 -8.74 -13.11 13.26
C SER A 173 -7.39 -13.69 12.77
N MET A 174 -6.32 -13.48 13.55
CA MET A 174 -5.01 -14.08 13.28
C MET A 174 -4.99 -15.59 13.55
N LEU A 175 -5.98 -16.12 14.27
CA LEU A 175 -6.08 -17.53 14.66
C LEU A 175 -7.28 -18.25 14.02
N ASP A 176 -8.26 -17.51 13.48
CA ASP A 176 -9.37 -18.08 12.74
C ASP A 176 -8.91 -18.68 11.40
N THR A 177 -9.25 -19.95 11.17
CA THR A 177 -8.93 -20.64 9.92
C THR A 177 -9.78 -20.13 8.75
N GLY A 178 -10.95 -19.52 9.00
CA GLY A 178 -11.74 -18.84 7.97
C GLY A 178 -11.05 -17.59 7.44
N ALA A 179 -10.70 -16.65 8.33
CA ALA A 179 -9.99 -15.42 8.00
C ALA A 179 -8.63 -15.69 7.33
N LEU A 180 -7.85 -16.66 7.85
CA LEU A 180 -6.59 -17.06 7.22
C LEU A 180 -6.77 -17.69 5.82
N TYR A 181 -7.86 -18.42 5.58
CA TYR A 181 -8.18 -18.95 4.25
C TYR A 181 -8.58 -17.83 3.29
N SER A 182 -9.40 -16.86 3.73
CA SER A 182 -9.72 -15.65 2.94
C SER A 182 -8.44 -14.93 2.56
N ALA A 183 -7.60 -14.59 3.53
CA ALA A 183 -6.33 -13.90 3.30
C ALA A 183 -5.42 -14.59 2.25
N VAL A 184 -5.40 -15.92 2.19
CA VAL A 184 -4.67 -16.66 1.13
C VAL A 184 -5.37 -16.57 -0.23
N ALA A 185 -6.71 -16.61 -0.27
CA ALA A 185 -7.51 -16.45 -1.47
C ALA A 185 -7.44 -15.02 -2.05
N ASP A 186 -7.48 -14.00 -1.19
CA ASP A 186 -7.46 -12.57 -1.54
C ASP A 186 -6.09 -12.10 -2.04
N ILE A 187 -5.00 -12.81 -1.68
CA ILE A 187 -3.68 -12.71 -2.32
C ILE A 187 -3.64 -13.48 -3.66
N GLY A 188 -4.43 -14.55 -3.79
CA GLY A 188 -4.46 -15.46 -4.94
C GLY A 188 -3.45 -16.61 -4.80
N PHE A 189 -3.91 -17.86 -4.95
CA PHE A 189 -3.12 -19.07 -4.67
C PHE A 189 -1.77 -19.13 -5.42
N PHE A 190 -1.74 -18.82 -6.72
CA PHE A 190 -0.50 -18.82 -7.51
C PHE A 190 0.46 -17.69 -7.10
N ARG A 191 -0.06 -16.50 -6.77
CA ARG A 191 0.73 -15.38 -6.23
C ARG A 191 1.32 -15.77 -4.87
N TYR A 192 0.54 -16.43 -4.00
CA TYR A 192 0.99 -16.93 -2.70
C TYR A 192 2.12 -17.98 -2.83
N LEU A 193 2.02 -18.91 -3.79
CA LEU A 193 3.08 -19.88 -4.08
C LEU A 193 4.37 -19.23 -4.62
N LEU A 194 4.26 -18.23 -5.50
CA LEU A 194 5.39 -17.48 -6.03
C LEU A 194 6.08 -16.65 -4.93
N LEU A 195 5.27 -15.99 -4.08
CA LEU A 195 5.74 -15.29 -2.89
C LEU A 195 6.51 -16.24 -1.95
N LEU A 196 5.94 -17.40 -1.65
CA LEU A 196 6.54 -18.45 -0.83
C LEU A 196 7.88 -18.92 -1.39
N ALA A 197 7.96 -19.13 -2.71
CA ALA A 197 9.20 -19.52 -3.39
C ALA A 197 10.28 -18.42 -3.29
N LEU A 198 9.91 -17.14 -3.44
CA LEU A 198 10.83 -16.01 -3.28
C LEU A 198 11.30 -15.83 -1.83
N ILE A 199 10.41 -15.97 -0.85
CA ILE A 199 10.77 -15.90 0.58
C ILE A 199 11.71 -17.07 0.94
N ALA A 200 11.42 -18.28 0.46
CA ALA A 200 12.30 -19.44 0.63
C ALA A 200 13.67 -19.23 -0.04
N LEU A 201 13.71 -18.62 -1.23
CA LEU A 201 14.96 -18.26 -1.93
C LEU A 201 15.77 -17.23 -1.12
N LEU A 202 15.13 -16.19 -0.59
CA LEU A 202 15.77 -15.16 0.23
C LEU A 202 16.32 -15.73 1.54
N ILE A 203 15.56 -16.58 2.24
CA ILE A 203 16.01 -17.27 3.46
C ILE A 203 17.14 -18.26 3.16
N THR A 204 17.09 -18.98 2.04
CA THR A 204 18.16 -19.89 1.60
C THR A 204 19.43 -19.11 1.25
N GLY A 205 19.29 -17.99 0.53
CA GLY A 205 20.40 -17.09 0.20
C GLY A 205 21.04 -16.46 1.45
N PHE A 206 20.23 -16.05 2.43
CA PHE A 206 20.70 -15.61 3.73
C PHE A 206 21.44 -16.73 4.48
N SER A 207 20.87 -17.93 4.52
CA SER A 207 21.48 -19.10 5.18
C SER A 207 22.81 -19.50 4.52
N TYR A 208 22.93 -19.33 3.19
CA TYR A 208 24.17 -19.53 2.47
C TYR A 208 25.19 -18.41 2.74
N ALA A 209 24.75 -17.14 2.82
CA ALA A 209 25.59 -16.03 3.24
C ALA A 209 26.08 -16.19 4.69
N GLU A 210 25.25 -16.69 5.59
CA GLU A 210 25.64 -17.07 6.95
C GLU A 210 26.67 -18.21 6.92
N THR A 211 26.42 -19.29 6.19
CA THR A 211 27.33 -20.46 6.16
C THR A 211 28.66 -20.15 5.47
N TYR A 212 28.68 -19.26 4.47
CA TYR A 212 29.86 -19.01 3.64
C TYR A 212 30.63 -17.73 4.04
N LEU A 213 29.94 -16.61 4.28
CA LEU A 213 30.56 -15.33 4.63
C LEU A 213 30.71 -15.15 6.15
N TRP A 214 29.71 -15.55 6.95
CA TRP A 214 29.78 -15.44 8.41
C TRP A 214 30.64 -16.58 9.00
N GLN A 215 30.21 -17.84 8.89
CA GLN A 215 30.88 -18.97 9.57
C GLN A 215 32.34 -19.22 9.17
N GLN A 216 32.82 -18.83 7.98
CA GLN A 216 34.25 -18.98 7.65
C GLN A 216 35.10 -17.77 8.03
N TYR A 217 34.60 -16.54 7.83
CA TYR A 217 35.38 -15.33 8.14
C TYR A 217 35.35 -15.00 9.63
N THR A 218 34.15 -14.99 10.25
CA THR A 218 34.03 -14.55 11.65
C THR A 218 34.42 -15.62 12.64
N LEU A 219 34.44 -16.91 12.30
CA LEU A 219 34.88 -17.97 13.22
C LEU A 219 36.35 -17.80 13.64
N ALA A 220 37.21 -17.30 12.74
CA ALA A 220 38.57 -16.89 13.08
C ALA A 220 38.61 -15.58 13.92
N GLN A 221 37.81 -14.58 13.55
CA GLN A 221 37.80 -13.26 14.22
C GLN A 221 37.07 -13.24 15.58
N ILE A 222 36.16 -14.19 15.80
CA ILE A 222 35.50 -14.42 17.09
C ILE A 222 36.50 -15.01 18.07
N MET A 223 37.42 -15.87 17.61
CA MET A 223 38.48 -16.38 18.46
C MET A 223 39.43 -15.28 18.92
N THR A 224 39.93 -14.45 17.98
CA THR A 224 40.81 -13.32 18.32
C THR A 224 40.09 -12.27 19.17
N ALA A 225 38.79 -12.07 18.96
CA ALA A 225 37.96 -11.21 19.81
C ALA A 225 37.80 -11.74 21.25
N ILE A 226 37.53 -13.04 21.43
CA ILE A 226 37.44 -13.68 22.76
C ILE A 226 38.80 -13.62 23.47
N GLU A 227 39.90 -13.93 22.77
CA GLU A 227 41.26 -13.81 23.31
C GLU A 227 41.56 -12.36 23.74
N GLN A 228 41.28 -11.37 22.89
CA GLN A 228 41.47 -9.96 23.21
C GLN A 228 40.59 -9.46 24.35
N LEU A 229 39.40 -10.02 24.57
CA LEU A 229 38.55 -9.72 25.71
C LEU A 229 39.07 -10.39 26.99
N SER A 230 39.48 -11.67 26.93
CA SER A 230 39.96 -12.44 28.09
C SER A 230 41.28 -11.93 28.70
N LEU A 231 42.12 -11.30 27.89
CA LEU A 231 43.37 -10.63 28.29
C LEU A 231 43.19 -9.31 29.06
N GLN A 232 41.96 -8.94 29.45
CA GLN A 232 41.66 -7.66 30.10
C GLN A 232 40.96 -7.86 31.45
N GLU A 233 41.33 -7.06 32.45
CA GLU A 233 40.68 -7.07 33.78
C GLU A 233 39.23 -6.56 33.74
N HIS A 234 38.83 -5.84 32.68
CA HIS A 234 37.53 -5.18 32.55
C HIS A 234 37.06 -5.21 31.09
N TYR A 235 35.75 -5.43 30.87
CA TYR A 235 35.13 -5.49 29.54
C TYR A 235 35.14 -4.14 28.79
N ASN A 236 36.21 -3.88 28.04
CA ASN A 236 36.34 -2.71 27.17
C ASN A 236 36.13 -3.08 25.70
N TYR A 237 34.87 -3.17 25.30
CA TYR A 237 34.45 -3.52 23.93
C TYR A 237 35.11 -2.66 22.83
N ARG A 238 35.49 -1.40 23.11
CA ARG A 238 36.17 -0.50 22.16
C ARG A 238 37.55 -1.00 21.69
N ARG A 239 38.08 -2.08 22.27
CA ARG A 239 39.33 -2.73 21.85
C ARG A 239 39.13 -3.91 20.90
N LEU A 240 37.89 -4.32 20.63
CA LEU A 240 37.59 -5.32 19.61
C LEU A 240 38.06 -4.85 18.22
N PRO A 241 38.44 -5.77 17.31
CA PRO A 241 38.86 -5.41 15.97
C PRO A 241 37.77 -4.60 15.23
N PRO A 242 38.10 -3.52 14.50
CA PRO A 242 37.11 -2.78 13.71
C PRO A 242 36.34 -3.68 12.73
N ASP A 243 37.02 -4.70 12.19
CA ASP A 243 36.42 -5.70 11.30
C ASP A 243 35.29 -6.47 11.98
N TYR A 244 35.41 -6.84 13.27
CA TYR A 244 34.34 -7.53 14.00
C TYR A 244 33.04 -6.72 13.97
N TYR A 245 33.13 -5.41 14.19
CA TYR A 245 31.98 -4.51 14.12
C TYR A 245 31.44 -4.35 12.70
N LEU A 246 32.31 -4.30 11.69
CA LEU A 246 31.89 -4.21 10.28
C LEU A 246 31.09 -5.46 9.86
N TYR A 247 31.62 -6.66 10.07
CA TYR A 247 30.94 -7.90 9.66
C TYR A 247 29.69 -8.18 10.50
N THR A 248 29.72 -7.91 11.81
CA THR A 248 28.53 -8.04 12.68
C THR A 248 27.44 -7.04 12.30
N GLY A 249 27.81 -5.80 11.99
CA GLY A 249 26.90 -4.77 11.46
C GLY A 249 26.29 -5.15 10.12
N LEU A 250 27.10 -5.67 9.18
CA LEU A 250 26.63 -6.11 7.86
C LEU A 250 25.63 -7.27 7.96
N MET A 251 25.90 -8.30 8.77
CA MET A 251 24.96 -9.41 8.94
C MET A 251 23.70 -9.00 9.72
N SER A 252 23.83 -8.11 10.71
CA SER A 252 22.68 -7.54 11.42
C SER A 252 21.79 -6.70 10.49
N ALA A 253 22.40 -5.95 9.56
CA ALA A 253 21.68 -5.19 8.54
C ALA A 253 21.04 -6.11 7.48
N LEU A 254 21.73 -7.18 7.06
CA LEU A 254 21.19 -8.17 6.13
C LEU A 254 19.98 -8.91 6.73
N LEU A 255 20.02 -9.24 8.03
CA LEU A 255 18.91 -9.87 8.75
C LEU A 255 17.72 -8.91 8.91
N ALA A 256 17.97 -7.67 9.32
CA ALA A 256 16.93 -6.64 9.42
C ALA A 256 16.29 -6.33 8.04
N TRP A 257 17.11 -6.27 6.99
CA TRP A 257 16.66 -6.15 5.61
C TRP A 257 15.82 -7.36 5.17
N LEU A 258 16.25 -8.59 5.43
CA LEU A 258 15.51 -9.82 5.10
C LEU A 258 14.12 -9.81 5.72
N ILE A 259 14.01 -9.41 6.99
CA ILE A 259 12.74 -9.26 7.70
C ILE A 259 11.86 -8.22 6.98
N THR A 260 12.33 -6.98 6.78
CA THR A 260 11.53 -5.93 6.11
C THR A 260 11.24 -6.22 4.63
N ALA A 261 12.11 -6.95 3.92
CA ALA A 261 11.90 -7.43 2.56
C ALA A 261 10.78 -8.48 2.50
N THR A 262 10.77 -9.45 3.42
CA THR A 262 9.73 -10.50 3.49
C THR A 262 8.34 -9.90 3.66
N TYR A 263 8.16 -8.98 4.61
CA TYR A 263 6.88 -8.29 4.83
C TYR A 263 6.55 -7.28 3.70
N SER A 264 7.54 -6.64 3.09
CA SER A 264 7.30 -5.75 1.92
C SER A 264 6.85 -6.55 0.70
N LEU A 265 7.45 -7.70 0.42
CA LEU A 265 7.06 -8.58 -0.68
C LEU A 265 5.62 -9.07 -0.51
N ALA A 266 5.24 -9.45 0.72
CA ALA A 266 3.87 -9.84 1.06
C ALA A 266 2.87 -8.69 0.77
N ALA A 267 3.16 -7.50 1.30
CA ALA A 267 2.28 -6.34 1.12
C ALA A 267 2.13 -5.91 -0.35
N TRP A 268 3.20 -5.96 -1.16
CA TRP A 268 3.16 -5.55 -2.57
C TRP A 268 2.48 -6.56 -3.50
N ASN A 269 2.19 -7.79 -3.07
CA ASN A 269 1.42 -8.78 -3.84
C ASN A 269 -0.04 -8.90 -3.36
N TYR A 270 -0.52 -7.91 -2.59
CA TYR A 270 -1.89 -7.82 -2.09
C TYR A 270 -2.53 -6.46 -2.42
N PRO A 271 -3.82 -6.41 -2.81
CA PRO A 271 -4.69 -7.53 -3.14
C PRO A 271 -4.34 -8.15 -4.50
N ARG A 272 -5.13 -9.12 -4.95
CA ARG A 272 -5.27 -9.44 -6.37
C ARG A 272 -5.77 -8.18 -7.11
N ASP A 273 -5.17 -7.89 -8.27
CA ASP A 273 -5.61 -6.81 -9.15
C ASP A 273 -6.78 -7.30 -10.01
N GLU A 274 -7.86 -6.52 -10.16
CA GLU A 274 -9.09 -6.95 -10.86
C GLU A 274 -8.84 -7.32 -12.34
N GLU A 275 -7.78 -6.78 -12.96
CA GLU A 275 -7.33 -7.12 -14.33
C GLU A 275 -6.89 -8.58 -14.52
N ASP A 276 -6.68 -9.38 -13.46
CA ASP A 276 -6.34 -10.81 -13.58
C ASP A 276 -7.56 -11.74 -13.69
N ASP A 277 -8.80 -11.24 -13.54
CA ASP A 277 -10.03 -12.06 -13.47
C ASP A 277 -10.60 -12.46 -14.83
N GLU A 278 -10.30 -11.74 -15.91
CA GLU A 278 -10.74 -12.07 -17.28
C GLU A 278 -10.15 -13.37 -17.85
N ALA A 279 -9.36 -14.10 -17.06
CA ALA A 279 -8.64 -15.31 -17.48
C ALA A 279 -8.88 -16.54 -16.58
N GLU A 280 -9.87 -16.52 -15.67
CA GLU A 280 -10.09 -17.61 -14.70
C GLU A 280 -11.54 -18.15 -14.63
N GLU A 281 -12.30 -18.04 -15.74
CA GLU A 281 -13.52 -18.83 -15.94
C GLU A 281 -13.25 -20.15 -16.70
N ASP A 282 -14.01 -21.18 -16.35
CA ASP A 282 -14.03 -22.56 -16.88
C ASP A 282 -12.78 -23.46 -16.70
N ILE A 283 -12.70 -24.10 -15.52
CA ILE A 283 -12.04 -25.43 -15.38
C ILE A 283 -13.11 -26.51 -15.09
N ALA A 284 -14.07 -26.69 -16.01
CA ALA A 284 -14.84 -27.93 -16.08
C ALA A 284 -14.00 -29.06 -16.70
N PRO A 285 -13.98 -30.28 -16.12
CA PRO A 285 -13.12 -31.35 -16.60
C PRO A 285 -13.62 -31.96 -17.92
N LEU A 286 -12.81 -31.84 -18.97
CA LEU A 286 -13.01 -32.49 -20.27
C LEU A 286 -13.20 -34.01 -20.12
N THR A 287 -14.43 -34.48 -20.32
CA THR A 287 -14.73 -35.87 -20.68
C THR A 287 -15.63 -35.89 -21.92
N ALA A 288 -15.13 -36.53 -22.99
CA ALA A 288 -15.71 -36.45 -24.32
C ALA A 288 -16.85 -37.47 -24.55
N THR A 289 -17.73 -37.16 -25.51
CA THR A 289 -18.19 -38.13 -26.52
C THR A 289 -18.58 -37.37 -27.79
N GLU A 290 -18.23 -37.92 -28.97
CA GLU A 290 -18.57 -37.34 -30.27
C GLU A 290 -20.04 -37.57 -30.66
N THR A 291 -20.64 -36.67 -31.44
CA THR A 291 -21.38 -37.04 -32.67
C THR A 291 -21.77 -35.83 -33.54
N THR A 292 -21.45 -35.90 -34.82
CA THR A 292 -21.87 -35.00 -35.92
C THR A 292 -22.95 -35.71 -36.78
N PRO A 293 -23.54 -35.09 -37.85
CA PRO A 293 -23.70 -33.66 -38.21
C PRO A 293 -25.17 -33.30 -38.60
N LEU A 294 -25.45 -32.07 -39.08
CA LEU A 294 -26.08 -31.86 -40.42
C LEU A 294 -26.14 -30.36 -40.89
N THR A 295 -25.60 -30.11 -42.09
CA THR A 295 -26.13 -29.27 -43.20
C THR A 295 -26.65 -27.83 -42.99
N THR A 296 -25.83 -26.85 -43.42
CA THR A 296 -26.04 -25.90 -44.56
C THR A 296 -27.43 -25.21 -44.72
N MET A 297 -27.54 -23.88 -44.80
CA MET A 297 -27.25 -23.06 -46.00
C MET A 297 -27.05 -21.55 -45.74
N ALA A 298 -26.36 -20.89 -46.68
CA ALA A 298 -26.41 -19.47 -47.05
C ALA A 298 -26.37 -19.40 -48.60
N PRO A 299 -26.16 -18.25 -49.32
CA PRO A 299 -26.34 -16.82 -49.01
C PRO A 299 -27.15 -16.09 -50.15
N VAL A 300 -26.86 -14.79 -50.38
CA VAL A 300 -27.00 -13.97 -51.64
C VAL A 300 -28.05 -12.83 -51.68
N THR A 301 -27.59 -11.68 -52.18
CA THR A 301 -28.34 -10.45 -52.49
C THR A 301 -28.25 -10.14 -54.00
N ALA A 302 -29.37 -9.74 -54.64
CA ALA A 302 -29.50 -9.16 -55.98
C ALA A 302 -30.95 -8.66 -56.17
N ALA A 303 -31.33 -7.62 -56.92
CA ALA A 303 -30.67 -6.47 -57.58
C ALA A 303 -31.81 -5.42 -57.86
N ASP A 304 -31.82 -4.40 -58.74
CA ASP A 304 -30.91 -3.89 -59.80
C ASP A 304 -31.31 -2.44 -60.22
N THR A 305 -30.58 -1.83 -61.18
CA THR A 305 -30.94 -0.72 -62.11
C THR A 305 -31.22 0.72 -61.62
N GLU A 306 -30.45 1.66 -62.23
CA GLU A 306 -30.84 2.97 -62.80
C GLU A 306 -31.42 4.11 -61.90
N ASN A 307 -31.10 5.41 -62.07
CA ASN A 307 -30.48 6.12 -63.22
C ASN A 307 -29.76 7.45 -62.81
N GLN A 308 -28.96 8.02 -63.72
CA GLN A 308 -28.23 9.32 -63.65
C GLN A 308 -29.13 10.52 -64.10
N PRO A 309 -28.67 11.81 -64.23
CA PRO A 309 -27.33 12.43 -64.09
C PRO A 309 -27.30 13.52 -62.98
N ASP A 310 -26.34 14.45 -62.78
CA ASP A 310 -25.17 15.00 -63.52
C ASP A 310 -24.17 15.59 -62.47
N THR A 311 -22.96 16.16 -62.68
CA THR A 311 -22.15 16.61 -63.84
C THR A 311 -20.64 16.32 -63.58
N ALA A 312 -19.71 16.90 -64.35
CA ALA A 312 -18.23 16.73 -64.28
C ALA A 312 -17.49 18.08 -64.53
N PRO A 313 -16.16 18.17 -64.84
CA PRO A 313 -14.97 17.78 -64.05
C PRO A 313 -13.82 18.86 -64.05
N ALA A 314 -12.69 18.53 -63.39
CA ALA A 314 -11.32 19.10 -63.56
C ALA A 314 -11.11 20.58 -63.11
N ALA A 315 -9.91 21.17 -62.98
CA ALA A 315 -8.51 20.79 -63.28
C ALA A 315 -7.53 21.63 -62.41
N ASP A 316 -6.29 21.22 -62.05
CA ASP A 316 -5.66 19.88 -62.05
C ASP A 316 -4.94 19.54 -60.71
N ASP A 317 -3.63 19.65 -60.40
CA ASP A 317 -2.42 20.23 -61.06
C ASP A 317 -1.11 19.55 -60.49
N GLU A 318 0.09 20.05 -60.83
CA GLU A 318 1.49 19.56 -60.58
C GLU A 318 2.03 19.45 -59.12
N ALA A 319 3.07 18.65 -58.77
CA ALA A 319 3.90 17.67 -59.50
C ALA A 319 4.68 16.67 -58.58
N VAL A 320 5.25 15.63 -59.21
CA VAL A 320 5.92 14.42 -58.66
C VAL A 320 7.41 14.62 -58.30
N GLU A 321 7.95 13.62 -57.56
CA GLU A 321 9.35 13.26 -57.19
C GLU A 321 9.79 13.66 -55.77
N THR A 322 10.39 12.82 -54.90
CA THR A 322 10.65 11.35 -54.80
C THR A 322 10.89 11.03 -53.29
N THR A 323 11.00 9.82 -52.72
CA THR A 323 11.36 8.45 -53.20
C THR A 323 10.67 7.38 -52.31
N GLU A 324 10.82 6.08 -52.62
CA GLU A 324 10.37 4.94 -51.80
C GLU A 324 11.51 4.24 -50.99
N GLU A 325 11.15 3.15 -50.31
CA GLU A 325 11.90 2.27 -49.40
C GLU A 325 12.24 2.86 -48.01
N THR A 326 12.04 2.13 -46.89
CA THR A 326 11.81 0.68 -46.73
C THR A 326 10.60 0.40 -45.83
N ALA A 327 9.79 -0.62 -46.18
CA ALA A 327 8.63 -1.05 -45.38
C ALA A 327 8.97 -2.24 -44.46
N ALA A 328 8.29 -2.32 -43.29
CA ALA A 328 8.19 -3.53 -42.47
C ALA A 328 6.92 -3.49 -41.58
N ASP A 329 6.12 -4.56 -41.64
CA ASP A 329 5.04 -4.98 -40.73
C ASP A 329 4.06 -3.94 -40.14
N THR A 330 3.08 -3.54 -40.95
CA THR A 330 1.69 -3.36 -40.47
C THR A 330 0.92 -4.69 -40.59
N ALA A 331 1.10 -5.59 -39.62
CA ALA A 331 0.52 -6.94 -39.64
C ALA A 331 0.11 -7.50 -38.25
N ALA A 332 -0.16 -6.64 -37.26
CA ALA A 332 -0.52 -7.06 -35.89
C ALA A 332 -1.44 -6.04 -35.17
N ALA A 333 -2.46 -5.53 -35.85
CA ALA A 333 -3.38 -4.53 -35.30
C ALA A 333 -4.84 -4.82 -35.70
N ASP A 334 -5.55 -5.57 -34.85
CA ASP A 334 -7.02 -5.55 -34.70
C ASP A 334 -7.55 -6.46 -33.55
N ASP A 335 -6.68 -7.00 -32.68
CA ASP A 335 -7.08 -7.85 -31.53
C ASP A 335 -6.22 -7.55 -30.29
N ALA A 336 -6.25 -6.28 -29.85
CA ALA A 336 -5.70 -5.81 -28.59
C ALA A 336 -6.82 -5.13 -27.79
N GLY A 337 -6.87 -5.35 -26.48
CA GLY A 337 -7.96 -4.83 -25.65
C GLY A 337 -7.98 -3.29 -25.62
N PRO A 338 -9.15 -2.63 -25.42
CA PRO A 338 -9.23 -1.17 -25.31
C PRO A 338 -8.25 -0.59 -24.26
N GLN A 339 -8.02 -1.35 -23.19
CA GLN A 339 -7.12 -1.03 -22.08
C GLN A 339 -5.63 -1.14 -22.47
N GLU A 340 -5.28 -2.08 -23.35
CA GLU A 340 -3.92 -2.19 -23.91
C GLU A 340 -3.64 -1.08 -24.94
N THR A 341 -4.62 -0.78 -25.80
CA THR A 341 -4.55 0.37 -26.72
C THR A 341 -4.37 1.67 -25.95
N PHE A 342 -5.13 1.87 -24.87
CA PHE A 342 -4.98 3.01 -23.96
C PHE A 342 -3.58 3.09 -23.34
N ALA A 343 -3.06 1.98 -22.79
CA ALA A 343 -1.74 1.95 -22.16
C ALA A 343 -0.62 2.29 -23.17
N HIS A 344 -0.74 1.82 -24.41
CA HIS A 344 0.19 2.12 -25.49
C HIS A 344 0.14 3.61 -25.90
N ASP A 345 -1.05 4.17 -26.11
CA ASP A 345 -1.18 5.58 -26.49
C ASP A 345 -0.83 6.55 -25.35
N LEU A 346 -1.03 6.16 -24.09
CA LEU A 346 -0.57 6.91 -22.93
C LEU A 346 0.96 6.96 -22.87
N ALA A 347 1.66 5.86 -23.19
CA ALA A 347 3.11 5.82 -23.29
C ALA A 347 3.63 6.68 -24.45
N ARG A 348 2.97 6.60 -25.62
CA ARG A 348 3.24 7.47 -26.79
C ARG A 348 3.05 8.95 -26.44
N ALA A 349 1.99 9.31 -25.73
CA ALA A 349 1.75 10.67 -25.26
C ALA A 349 2.86 11.16 -24.32
N ASP A 350 3.28 10.33 -23.35
CA ASP A 350 4.40 10.64 -22.46
C ASP A 350 5.71 10.88 -23.22
N ASP A 351 5.99 10.16 -24.31
CA ASP A 351 7.18 10.38 -25.13
C ASP A 351 7.11 11.67 -25.96
N HIS A 352 5.94 12.04 -26.51
CA HIS A 352 5.76 13.38 -27.11
C HIS A 352 5.97 14.50 -26.07
N LEU A 353 5.46 14.33 -24.84
CA LEU A 353 5.65 15.29 -23.76
C LEU A 353 7.13 15.41 -23.32
N ARG A 354 7.87 14.29 -23.26
CA ARG A 354 9.34 14.28 -23.01
C ARG A 354 10.12 14.99 -24.11
N GLN A 355 9.66 14.92 -25.36
CA GLN A 355 10.24 15.60 -26.52
C GLN A 355 9.85 17.08 -26.62
N GLY A 356 8.92 17.55 -25.77
CA GLY A 356 8.41 18.93 -25.77
C GLY A 356 7.26 19.18 -26.76
N ASP A 357 6.77 18.15 -27.47
CA ASP A 357 5.60 18.25 -28.35
C ASP A 357 4.30 18.10 -27.53
N ILE A 358 4.00 19.17 -26.78
CA ILE A 358 2.81 19.27 -25.95
C ILE A 358 1.52 19.17 -26.80
N LYS A 359 1.55 19.56 -28.08
CA LYS A 359 0.36 19.53 -28.94
C LYS A 359 -0.03 18.10 -29.30
N THR A 360 0.93 17.29 -29.76
CA THR A 360 0.65 15.88 -30.10
C THR A 360 0.39 15.05 -28.84
N GLY A 361 1.09 15.34 -27.73
CA GLY A 361 0.80 14.75 -26.42
C GLY A 361 -0.65 15.00 -25.95
N ILE A 362 -1.12 16.26 -25.96
CA ILE A 362 -2.51 16.58 -25.61
C ILE A 362 -3.51 15.98 -26.60
N ALA A 363 -3.20 15.93 -27.91
CA ALA A 363 -4.10 15.34 -28.90
C ALA A 363 -4.40 13.86 -28.63
N LEU A 364 -3.38 13.08 -28.22
CA LEU A 364 -3.54 11.68 -27.80
C LEU A 364 -4.35 11.56 -26.50
N LEU A 365 -4.00 12.35 -25.49
CA LEU A 365 -4.71 12.37 -24.20
C LEU A 365 -6.19 12.78 -24.33
N LYS A 366 -6.52 13.62 -25.32
CA LYS A 366 -7.87 14.11 -25.56
C LYS A 366 -8.86 13.00 -25.96
N HIS A 367 -8.38 11.92 -26.58
CA HIS A 367 -9.24 10.78 -26.93
C HIS A 367 -9.82 10.10 -25.67
N TYR A 368 -9.01 9.97 -24.62
CA TYR A 368 -9.37 9.25 -23.39
C TYR A 368 -9.88 10.17 -22.27
N THR A 369 -10.26 11.42 -22.60
CA THR A 369 -10.72 12.45 -21.64
C THR A 369 -11.97 13.19 -22.11
N ASP A 370 -12.74 12.56 -22.99
CA ASP A 370 -14.01 13.06 -23.53
C ASP A 370 -15.21 12.80 -22.58
N ALA A 371 -16.42 12.64 -23.12
CA ALA A 371 -17.63 12.40 -22.31
C ALA A 371 -17.94 10.91 -22.07
N ASP A 372 -17.34 10.02 -22.87
CA ASP A 372 -17.65 8.58 -22.89
C ASP A 372 -16.61 7.79 -22.08
N HIS A 373 -15.42 8.36 -21.86
CA HIS A 373 -14.35 7.80 -21.02
C HIS A 373 -14.45 8.26 -19.56
N ASP A 374 -14.72 7.34 -18.63
CA ASP A 374 -14.84 7.64 -17.19
C ASP A 374 -13.51 8.14 -16.58
N PRO A 375 -13.48 9.30 -15.88
CA PRO A 375 -12.29 9.80 -15.19
C PRO A 375 -11.69 8.87 -14.13
N ILE A 376 -12.43 7.89 -13.63
CA ILE A 376 -11.88 6.87 -12.70
C ILE A 376 -11.00 5.88 -13.47
N THR A 377 -11.55 5.24 -14.51
CA THR A 377 -10.84 4.26 -15.35
C THR A 377 -9.67 4.90 -16.10
N TYR A 378 -9.88 6.09 -16.68
CA TYR A 378 -8.90 6.78 -17.50
C TYR A 378 -8.13 7.88 -16.72
N PHE A 379 -8.12 7.80 -15.39
CA PHE A 379 -7.46 8.79 -14.50
C PHE A 379 -6.04 9.20 -14.93
N PRO A 380 -5.15 8.30 -15.39
CA PRO A 380 -3.79 8.69 -15.82
C PRO A 380 -3.77 9.68 -16.99
N ALA A 381 -4.78 9.67 -17.86
CA ALA A 381 -4.91 10.63 -18.96
C ALA A 381 -5.56 11.94 -18.50
N TYR A 382 -6.61 11.87 -17.67
CA TYR A 382 -7.21 13.06 -17.06
C TYR A 382 -6.18 13.86 -16.24
N GLN A 383 -5.36 13.18 -15.43
CA GLN A 383 -4.28 13.81 -14.65
C GLN A 383 -3.29 14.58 -15.54
N ARG A 384 -2.85 13.99 -16.65
CA ARG A 384 -1.89 14.63 -17.58
C ARG A 384 -2.52 15.76 -18.36
N HIS A 385 -3.70 15.55 -18.93
CA HIS A 385 -4.40 16.57 -19.71
C HIS A 385 -4.73 17.78 -18.83
N TYR A 386 -5.28 17.55 -17.64
CA TYR A 386 -5.62 18.61 -16.69
C TYR A 386 -4.38 19.40 -16.21
N ALA A 387 -3.25 18.73 -15.95
CA ALA A 387 -2.01 19.39 -15.54
C ALA A 387 -1.34 20.23 -16.66
N LEU A 388 -1.61 19.92 -17.94
CA LEU A 388 -1.07 20.64 -19.10
C LEU A 388 -2.01 21.74 -19.60
N GLN A 389 -3.31 21.48 -19.57
CA GLN A 389 -4.38 22.36 -20.02
C GLN A 389 -5.64 22.10 -19.16
N PRO A 390 -5.77 22.79 -18.01
CA PRO A 390 -6.99 22.70 -17.21
C PRO A 390 -8.17 23.33 -17.95
N ASP A 391 -9.30 22.65 -17.94
CA ASP A 391 -10.56 23.04 -18.58
C ASP A 391 -11.72 22.81 -17.59
N GLY A 392 -12.73 23.69 -17.60
CA GLY A 392 -13.92 23.56 -16.75
C GLY A 392 -14.77 22.33 -17.10
N ASP A 393 -14.71 21.83 -18.34
CA ASP A 393 -15.32 20.55 -18.71
C ASP A 393 -14.60 19.36 -18.05
N LEU A 394 -13.26 19.35 -18.08
CA LEU A 394 -12.45 18.33 -17.39
C LEU A 394 -12.67 18.40 -15.88
N LEU A 395 -12.58 19.60 -15.28
CA LEU A 395 -12.78 19.78 -13.83
C LEU A 395 -14.16 19.31 -13.41
N ARG A 396 -15.23 19.57 -14.17
CA ARG A 396 -16.58 19.05 -13.86
C ARG A 396 -16.64 17.51 -13.89
N ARG A 397 -16.00 16.86 -14.86
CA ARG A 397 -15.93 15.38 -14.92
C ARG A 397 -15.13 14.80 -13.75
N ILE A 398 -13.95 15.34 -13.47
CA ILE A 398 -13.10 14.93 -12.34
C ILE A 398 -13.83 15.18 -11.00
N ALA A 399 -14.51 16.31 -10.83
CA ALA A 399 -15.33 16.61 -9.66
C ALA A 399 -16.53 15.65 -9.49
N GLN A 400 -17.07 15.12 -10.59
CA GLN A 400 -18.14 14.11 -10.55
C GLN A 400 -17.60 12.68 -10.26
N ALA A 401 -16.36 12.37 -10.64
CA ALA A 401 -15.66 11.17 -10.16
C ALA A 401 -15.32 11.26 -8.66
N ALA A 402 -14.74 12.38 -8.24
CA ALA A 402 -14.48 12.69 -6.83
C ALA A 402 -15.77 12.64 -5.98
N ALA A 403 -16.89 13.13 -6.50
CA ALA A 403 -18.18 13.07 -5.83
C ALA A 403 -18.82 11.67 -5.78
N ARG A 404 -18.40 10.73 -6.63
CA ARG A 404 -18.73 9.29 -6.49
C ARG A 404 -17.91 8.60 -5.40
N GLY A 405 -16.85 9.25 -4.91
CA GLY A 405 -16.01 8.78 -3.82
C GLY A 405 -14.55 8.55 -4.19
N ASP A 406 -14.13 8.82 -5.42
CA ASP A 406 -12.74 8.63 -5.83
C ASP A 406 -11.80 9.69 -5.22
N GLU A 407 -10.86 9.25 -4.41
CA GLU A 407 -9.96 10.16 -3.69
C GLU A 407 -8.82 10.69 -4.58
N ALA A 408 -8.47 9.99 -5.67
CA ALA A 408 -7.44 10.44 -6.62
C ALA A 408 -7.94 11.63 -7.47
N CYS A 409 -9.17 11.55 -7.98
CA CYS A 409 -9.86 12.68 -8.62
C CYS A 409 -10.06 13.84 -7.65
N TYR A 410 -10.37 13.59 -6.38
CA TYR A 410 -10.50 14.66 -5.38
C TYR A 410 -9.17 15.40 -5.17
N ASP A 411 -8.08 14.67 -4.98
CA ASP A 411 -6.77 15.25 -4.73
C ASP A 411 -6.14 15.96 -5.96
N LEU A 412 -6.59 15.61 -7.17
CA LEU A 412 -6.22 16.32 -8.41
C LEU A 412 -6.80 17.74 -8.51
N ILE A 413 -7.99 18.00 -7.94
CA ILE A 413 -8.70 19.30 -8.03
C ILE A 413 -8.83 20.03 -6.68
N GLN A 414 -8.25 19.49 -5.61
CA GLN A 414 -8.35 20.04 -4.26
C GLN A 414 -7.98 21.53 -4.15
N PRO A 415 -6.87 22.05 -4.76
CA PRO A 415 -6.52 23.46 -4.64
C PRO A 415 -7.48 24.40 -5.40
N GLU A 416 -8.17 23.91 -6.43
CA GLU A 416 -9.23 24.64 -7.14
C GLU A 416 -10.56 24.65 -6.37
N LEU A 417 -10.92 23.55 -5.68
CA LEU A 417 -12.16 23.48 -4.89
C LEU A 417 -12.21 24.51 -3.73
N GLU A 418 -11.07 25.01 -3.25
CA GLU A 418 -11.02 26.11 -2.26
C GLU A 418 -11.31 27.49 -2.89
N GLN A 419 -11.27 27.64 -4.22
CA GLN A 419 -11.30 28.93 -4.93
C GLN A 419 -12.40 29.07 -6.00
N ILE A 420 -12.91 27.97 -6.56
CA ILE A 420 -13.95 27.93 -7.60
C ILE A 420 -15.29 28.51 -7.14
N ASP A 421 -16.12 29.07 -8.04
CA ASP A 421 -17.53 29.32 -7.73
C ASP A 421 -18.28 27.97 -7.66
N PRO A 422 -18.96 27.62 -6.56
CA PRO A 422 -19.68 26.35 -6.43
C PRO A 422 -20.75 26.10 -7.51
N SER A 423 -21.23 27.13 -8.21
CA SER A 423 -22.17 26.98 -9.33
C SER A 423 -21.54 26.60 -10.67
N GLU A 424 -20.21 26.52 -10.77
CA GLU A 424 -19.53 25.79 -11.84
C GLU A 424 -19.56 24.26 -11.61
N LEU A 425 -19.89 23.81 -10.40
CA LEU A 425 -20.05 22.40 -10.05
C LEU A 425 -21.52 21.96 -10.09
N LEU A 426 -21.74 20.67 -10.34
CA LEU A 426 -23.08 20.07 -10.23
C LEU A 426 -23.55 20.07 -8.77
N ALA A 427 -24.77 20.58 -8.51
CA ALA A 427 -25.32 20.72 -7.16
C ALA A 427 -25.37 19.40 -6.36
N GLY A 428 -25.53 18.26 -7.04
CA GLY A 428 -25.45 16.92 -6.44
C GLY A 428 -24.05 16.56 -5.94
N SER A 429 -23.00 17.02 -6.62
CA SER A 429 -21.59 16.77 -6.28
C SER A 429 -21.11 17.56 -5.07
N ILE A 430 -21.75 18.70 -4.78
CA ILE A 430 -21.32 19.58 -3.67
C ILE A 430 -21.36 18.86 -2.32
N ARG A 431 -22.40 18.06 -2.02
CA ARG A 431 -22.47 17.34 -0.72
C ARG A 431 -21.34 16.32 -0.56
N PRO A 432 -21.12 15.36 -1.48
CA PRO A 432 -19.98 14.45 -1.38
C PRO A 432 -18.63 15.16 -1.25
N LEU A 433 -18.36 16.18 -2.07
CA LEU A 433 -17.08 16.92 -2.04
C LEU A 433 -16.89 17.64 -0.69
N ALA A 434 -17.90 18.35 -0.19
CA ALA A 434 -17.87 18.97 1.13
C ALA A 434 -17.73 17.95 2.27
N GLN A 435 -18.28 16.74 2.12
CA GLN A 435 -18.13 15.66 3.09
C GLN A 435 -16.73 15.00 3.04
N ILE A 436 -16.07 14.94 1.88
CA ILE A 436 -14.66 14.54 1.77
C ILE A 436 -13.77 15.60 2.43
N ALA A 437 -13.96 16.87 2.07
CA ALA A 437 -13.25 18.01 2.66
C ALA A 437 -13.38 18.04 4.19
N ALA A 438 -14.59 17.87 4.74
CA ALA A 438 -14.83 17.87 6.18
C ALA A 438 -14.12 16.69 6.89
N ARG A 439 -14.15 15.47 6.32
CA ARG A 439 -13.41 14.32 6.86
C ARG A 439 -11.89 14.56 6.86
N ARG A 440 -11.38 15.29 5.88
CA ARG A 440 -9.97 15.70 5.74
C ARG A 440 -9.63 17.01 6.47
N GLN A 441 -10.55 17.56 7.30
CA GLN A 441 -10.40 18.81 8.05
C GLN A 441 -10.14 20.07 7.19
N GLN A 442 -10.46 20.01 5.90
CA GLN A 442 -10.27 21.10 4.92
C GLN A 442 -11.42 22.11 4.99
N TYR A 443 -11.65 22.71 6.17
CA TYR A 443 -12.85 23.51 6.47
C TYR A 443 -13.02 24.74 5.55
N ARG A 444 -11.95 25.31 5.00
CA ARG A 444 -12.05 26.37 3.97
C ARG A 444 -12.68 25.88 2.68
N THR A 445 -12.28 24.71 2.20
CA THR A 445 -12.87 24.03 1.05
C THR A 445 -14.35 23.69 1.33
N VAL A 446 -14.68 23.23 2.55
CA VAL A 446 -16.09 23.02 2.97
C VAL A 446 -16.88 24.33 2.90
N ALA A 447 -16.37 25.41 3.47
CA ALA A 447 -17.02 26.72 3.49
C ALA A 447 -17.21 27.28 2.06
N ASN A 448 -16.21 27.18 1.18
CA ASN A 448 -16.35 27.60 -0.20
C ASN A 448 -17.42 26.77 -0.93
N LEU A 449 -17.30 25.43 -0.93
CA LEU A 449 -18.23 24.53 -1.64
C LEU A 449 -19.69 24.67 -1.19
N THR A 450 -19.93 24.98 0.08
CA THR A 450 -21.28 25.13 0.63
C THR A 450 -21.82 26.57 0.58
N ARG A 451 -20.99 27.56 0.20
CA ARG A 451 -21.37 28.97 0.08
C ARG A 451 -22.53 29.15 -0.90
N ASP A 452 -23.50 29.97 -0.52
CA ASP A 452 -24.71 30.32 -1.28
C ASP A 452 -25.61 29.13 -1.68
N PHE A 453 -25.29 27.89 -1.28
CA PHE A 453 -26.01 26.69 -1.70
C PHE A 453 -27.52 26.76 -1.37
N ALA A 454 -27.85 27.30 -0.18
CA ALA A 454 -29.23 27.49 0.25
C ALA A 454 -30.00 28.53 -0.58
N ALA A 455 -29.32 29.57 -1.07
CA ALA A 455 -29.91 30.60 -1.91
C ALA A 455 -30.04 30.16 -3.37
N LYS A 456 -29.04 29.44 -3.90
CA LYS A 456 -29.02 28.91 -5.27
C LYS A 456 -29.94 27.68 -5.43
N TYR A 457 -30.08 26.83 -4.40
CA TYR A 457 -30.79 25.55 -4.47
C TYR A 457 -31.74 25.26 -3.27
N PRO A 458 -32.72 26.14 -2.97
CA PRO A 458 -33.57 26.06 -1.76
C PRO A 458 -34.51 24.84 -1.66
N ALA A 459 -34.65 24.05 -2.72
CA ALA A 459 -35.48 22.84 -2.76
C ALA A 459 -34.66 21.53 -2.89
N HIS A 460 -33.33 21.58 -2.77
CA HIS A 460 -32.48 20.43 -3.04
C HIS A 460 -32.50 19.40 -1.88
N PRO A 461 -32.57 18.08 -2.15
CA PRO A 461 -32.61 17.03 -1.11
C PRO A 461 -31.41 16.98 -0.15
N HIS A 462 -30.34 17.73 -0.42
CA HIS A 462 -29.13 17.81 0.40
C HIS A 462 -28.91 19.20 1.03
N LEU A 463 -29.93 20.06 1.02
CA LEU A 463 -29.88 21.39 1.63
C LEU A 463 -29.43 21.34 3.10
N VAL A 464 -30.11 20.54 3.93
CA VAL A 464 -29.82 20.42 5.37
C VAL A 464 -28.45 19.78 5.64
N ASP A 465 -28.04 18.82 4.80
CA ASP A 465 -26.70 18.22 4.88
C ASP A 465 -25.60 19.27 4.60
N ASN A 466 -25.78 20.10 3.55
CA ASN A 466 -24.81 21.12 3.15
C ASN A 466 -24.77 22.29 4.13
N GLN A 467 -25.92 22.77 4.62
CA GLN A 467 -25.96 23.84 5.62
C GLN A 467 -25.37 23.39 6.97
N TYR A 468 -25.53 22.13 7.36
CA TYR A 468 -24.82 21.57 8.51
C TYR A 468 -23.30 21.57 8.32
N LEU A 469 -22.82 21.17 7.12
CA LEU A 469 -21.38 21.21 6.80
C LEU A 469 -20.84 22.64 6.75
N ALA A 470 -21.61 23.61 6.26
CA ALA A 470 -21.27 25.04 6.31
C ALA A 470 -21.08 25.53 7.76
N ALA A 471 -22.07 25.29 8.64
CA ALA A 471 -21.97 25.69 10.04
C ALA A 471 -20.82 24.98 10.78
N LEU A 472 -20.55 23.71 10.47
CA LEU A 472 -19.38 22.98 10.98
C LEU A 472 -18.05 23.64 10.55
N ALA A 473 -17.97 24.13 9.31
CA ALA A 473 -16.80 24.85 8.82
C ALA A 473 -16.61 26.22 9.51
N HIS A 474 -17.68 27.00 9.68
CA HIS A 474 -17.65 28.25 10.45
C HIS A 474 -17.24 28.01 11.92
N ALA A 475 -17.80 26.98 12.57
CA ALA A 475 -17.46 26.58 13.93
C ALA A 475 -15.96 26.28 14.09
N HIS A 476 -15.39 25.42 13.23
CA HIS A 476 -13.95 25.10 13.27
C HIS A 476 -13.06 26.26 12.80
N SER A 477 -13.59 27.26 12.10
CA SER A 477 -12.89 28.50 11.75
C SER A 477 -12.93 29.57 12.87
N GLY A 478 -13.62 29.30 13.98
CA GLY A 478 -13.80 30.23 15.10
C GLY A 478 -14.96 31.22 14.92
N GLU A 479 -15.73 31.10 13.84
CA GLU A 479 -16.85 31.98 13.50
C GLU A 479 -18.16 31.51 14.17
N THR A 480 -18.09 31.20 15.47
CA THR A 480 -19.21 30.65 16.26
C THR A 480 -20.46 31.54 16.23
N GLU A 481 -20.29 32.86 16.11
CA GLU A 481 -21.40 33.82 15.98
C GLU A 481 -22.17 33.67 14.65
N GLN A 482 -21.56 33.09 13.61
CA GLN A 482 -22.23 32.75 12.34
C GLN A 482 -22.76 31.31 12.35
N ALA A 483 -22.00 30.37 12.92
CA ALA A 483 -22.38 28.96 12.98
C ALA A 483 -23.63 28.71 13.83
N LEU A 484 -23.73 29.36 15.00
CA LEU A 484 -24.81 29.10 15.96
C LEU A 484 -26.21 29.46 15.45
N PRO A 485 -26.51 30.67 14.94
CA PRO A 485 -27.85 31.00 14.45
C PRO A 485 -28.26 30.14 13.25
N LEU A 486 -27.32 29.77 12.37
CA LEU A 486 -27.57 28.89 11.22
C LEU A 486 -28.02 27.49 11.68
N LEU A 487 -27.39 26.94 12.72
CA LEU A 487 -27.78 25.66 13.32
C LEU A 487 -29.14 25.74 14.04
N GLU A 488 -29.42 26.83 14.77
CA GLU A 488 -30.72 27.03 15.42
C GLU A 488 -31.87 27.19 14.42
N GLU A 489 -31.64 27.91 13.32
CA GLU A 489 -32.59 28.03 12.21
C GLU A 489 -32.85 26.67 11.55
N LEU A 490 -31.79 25.91 11.25
CA LEU A 490 -31.89 24.54 10.72
C LEU A 490 -32.69 23.62 11.64
N TYR A 491 -32.40 23.63 12.94
CA TYR A 491 -33.07 22.77 13.91
C TYR A 491 -34.57 23.11 14.05
N THR A 492 -34.90 24.40 13.96
CA THR A 492 -36.27 24.90 14.04
C THR A 492 -37.09 24.54 12.80
N HIS A 493 -36.52 24.63 11.60
CA HIS A 493 -37.21 24.33 10.34
C HIS A 493 -37.23 22.84 9.98
N TYR A 494 -36.22 22.07 10.39
CA TYR A 494 -36.06 20.65 10.02
C TYR A 494 -35.94 19.68 11.23
N PRO A 495 -36.81 19.77 12.25
CA PRO A 495 -36.69 19.00 13.50
C PRO A 495 -36.87 17.47 13.32
N GLN A 496 -37.40 17.02 12.18
CA GLN A 496 -37.57 15.61 11.84
C GLN A 496 -36.48 15.07 10.88
N HIS A 497 -35.47 15.87 10.52
CA HIS A 497 -34.41 15.43 9.61
C HIS A 497 -33.42 14.48 10.30
N ASN A 498 -32.84 13.54 9.54
CA ASN A 498 -31.88 12.55 10.06
C ASN A 498 -30.64 13.15 10.75
N ARG A 499 -30.32 14.43 10.51
CA ARG A 499 -29.23 15.16 11.20
C ARG A 499 -29.66 15.97 12.43
N ALA A 500 -30.94 16.02 12.78
CA ALA A 500 -31.43 16.80 13.92
C ALA A 500 -30.68 16.54 15.25
N PRO A 501 -30.36 15.29 15.67
CA PRO A 501 -29.63 15.07 16.91
C PRO A 501 -28.14 15.45 16.84
N GLN A 502 -27.52 15.47 15.66
CA GLN A 502 -26.16 15.99 15.46
C GLN A 502 -26.14 17.52 15.49
N ILE A 503 -27.15 18.16 14.88
CA ILE A 503 -27.35 19.61 14.94
C ILE A 503 -27.54 20.06 16.40
N ALA A 504 -28.41 19.39 17.16
CA ALA A 504 -28.67 19.70 18.57
C ALA A 504 -27.38 19.64 19.42
N ARG A 505 -26.58 18.57 19.29
CA ARG A 505 -25.30 18.44 20.01
C ARG A 505 -24.31 19.55 19.67
N LEU A 506 -24.20 19.93 18.39
CA LEU A 506 -23.29 20.99 17.96
C LEU A 506 -23.75 22.38 18.48
N ILE A 507 -25.07 22.61 18.60
CA ILE A 507 -25.62 23.81 19.26
C ILE A 507 -25.25 23.84 20.75
N GLU A 508 -25.38 22.71 21.46
CA GLU A 508 -25.00 22.61 22.87
C GLU A 508 -23.48 22.83 23.08
N GLU A 509 -22.65 22.14 22.29
CA GLU A 509 -21.20 22.26 22.31
C GLU A 509 -20.75 23.71 22.10
N LEU A 510 -21.23 24.36 21.02
CA LEU A 510 -20.90 25.75 20.73
C LEU A 510 -21.36 26.71 21.84
N LYS A 511 -22.55 26.52 22.41
CA LYS A 511 -23.05 27.31 23.55
C LYS A 511 -22.23 27.12 24.83
N THR A 512 -21.64 25.94 25.05
CA THR A 512 -20.72 25.72 26.17
C THR A 512 -19.30 26.22 25.91
N SER A 513 -18.88 26.33 24.64
CA SER A 513 -17.58 26.88 24.23
C SER A 513 -17.54 28.41 24.24
N LEU A 514 -18.68 29.06 24.04
CA LEU A 514 -18.84 30.51 24.15
C LEU A 514 -18.45 30.94 25.58
N PRO A 515 -17.44 31.80 25.76
CA PRO A 515 -16.99 32.17 27.10
C PRO A 515 -18.11 32.90 27.85
N ASN A 516 -18.34 32.51 29.11
CA ASN A 516 -19.15 33.26 30.07
C ASN A 516 -18.48 34.61 30.35
N ASN A 517 -18.70 35.57 29.46
CA ASN A 517 -18.25 36.95 29.57
C ASN A 517 -19.47 37.83 29.87
N PRO A 518 -19.97 37.84 31.12
CA PRO A 518 -21.03 38.77 31.49
C PRO A 518 -20.52 40.19 31.25
N LYS A 519 -21.28 40.98 30.49
CA LYS A 519 -20.90 42.36 30.20
C LYS A 519 -20.73 43.12 31.52
N GLU A 520 -19.49 43.48 31.87
CA GLU A 520 -19.21 44.41 32.96
C GLU A 520 -19.63 45.83 32.55
N THR A 521 -20.94 46.06 32.52
CA THR A 521 -21.51 47.41 32.54
C THR A 521 -21.25 48.01 33.91
N THR A 522 -20.15 48.75 34.05
CA THR A 522 -19.96 49.73 35.12
C THR A 522 -20.32 51.13 34.62
N PRO A 523 -20.78 52.03 35.51
CA PRO A 523 -21.60 53.20 35.15
C PRO A 523 -20.83 54.44 34.70
#